data_AF-A0A9X4SFZ8-F1
#
_entry.id   AF-A0A9X4SFZ8-F1
#
_cell.length_a   1.000
_cell.length_b   1.000
_cell.length_c   1.000
_cell.angle_alpha   90.00
_cell.angle_beta   90.00
_cell.angle_gamma   90.00
#
_symmetry.space_group_name_H-M   'P 1'
#
loop_
_entity.id
_entity.type
_entity.pdbx_description
1 polymer ?
#
loop_
_entity_poly.entity_id
_entity_poly.type
_entity_poly.pdbx_seq_one_letter_code
_entity_poly.pdbx_strand_id
1 'polypeptide(L)'
;MDYRIKLTQTIIWDTAKNINALLAGARGSGKSWLSMYIALKLAHLGDDTQVQTQIFIIDFKQSDIFKLKKFLPDGRVAGTKEEIFEVLEKFVSLMKERAKFITENAEFGSTASSLGMPLYYLWYDEFGAVTPTLDTKEKKRHDELLAQIALLGRQYNFGILAIMQQASVGNSGLNSNIKEQFGLICHMGQAHKVAYKQTFGEGVEIPDIRLEAGQGLLQLQGITRNGTVQIFSAPDLTGLNLWEKFEKAFSNQNDNGYLTKITE
;
A
#
# COMPACT_ATOMS: atom_id res chain seq x y z
N MET A 1 11.66 7.16 -14.30
CA MET A 1 10.31 7.36 -13.77
C MET A 1 10.39 8.10 -12.44
N ASP A 2 9.47 9.02 -12.17
CA ASP A 2 9.34 9.65 -10.84
C ASP A 2 8.42 8.80 -9.97
N TYR A 3 8.91 8.33 -8.82
CA TYR A 3 8.18 7.48 -7.87
C TYR A 3 7.72 8.25 -6.62
N ARG A 4 7.72 9.59 -6.67
CA ARG A 4 7.43 10.42 -5.50
C ARG A 4 5.96 10.82 -5.43
N ILE A 5 5.34 10.56 -4.28
CA ILE A 5 4.00 11.02 -3.93
C ILE A 5 4.10 12.11 -2.88
N LYS A 6 3.49 13.26 -3.18
CA LYS A 6 3.35 14.35 -2.22
C LYS A 6 2.20 14.04 -1.27
N LEU A 7 2.49 13.78 0.01
CA LEU A 7 1.46 13.56 1.05
C LEU A 7 1.02 14.89 1.69
N THR A 8 1.98 15.81 1.88
CA THR A 8 1.72 17.19 2.30
C THR A 8 2.64 18.16 1.55
N GLN A 9 2.62 19.45 1.87
CA GLN A 9 3.59 20.40 1.30
C GLN A 9 5.06 20.04 1.59
N THR A 10 5.32 19.39 2.73
CA THR A 10 6.66 19.09 3.24
C THR A 10 6.98 17.60 3.29
N ILE A 11 5.97 16.73 3.23
CA ILE A 11 6.14 15.27 3.29
C ILE A 11 5.99 14.71 1.88
N ILE A 12 7.11 14.24 1.32
CA ILE A 12 7.18 13.58 0.02
C ILE A 12 7.61 12.14 0.25
N TRP A 13 6.74 11.21 -0.13
CA TRP A 13 6.97 9.78 -0.04
C TRP A 13 7.59 9.26 -1.34
N ASP A 14 8.85 8.85 -1.27
CA ASP A 14 9.55 8.13 -2.33
C ASP A 14 9.17 6.63 -2.25
N THR A 15 8.22 6.20 -3.09
CA THR A 15 7.66 4.85 -3.02
C THR A 15 8.67 3.78 -3.43
N ALA A 16 9.62 4.10 -4.31
CA ALA A 16 10.71 3.18 -4.68
C ALA A 16 11.64 2.85 -3.49
N LYS A 17 11.84 3.82 -2.58
CA LYS A 17 12.64 3.59 -1.37
C LYS A 17 11.84 2.92 -0.26
N ASN A 18 10.59 3.32 -0.08
CA ASN A 18 9.73 2.91 1.02
C ASN A 18 8.42 2.33 0.48
N ILE A 19 8.47 1.14 -0.13
CA ILE A 19 7.39 0.68 -1.00
C ILE A 19 6.11 0.25 -0.27
N ASN A 20 6.23 -0.22 0.98
CA ASN A 20 5.06 -0.62 1.76
C ASN A 20 4.58 0.53 2.64
N ALA A 21 3.25 0.73 2.67
CA ALA A 21 2.56 1.74 3.45
C ALA A 21 1.47 1.11 4.34
N LEU A 22 1.43 1.52 5.61
CA LEU A 22 0.42 1.12 6.59
C LEU A 22 -0.41 2.34 7.01
N LEU A 23 -1.72 2.27 6.85
CA LEU A 23 -2.68 3.26 7.35
C LEU A 23 -3.53 2.65 8.46
N ALA A 24 -3.30 3.09 9.70
CA ALA A 24 -4.04 2.68 10.89
C ALA A 24 -4.92 3.83 11.45
N GLY A 25 -5.80 3.50 12.39
CA GLY A 25 -6.69 4.47 13.04
C GLY A 25 -8.09 3.94 13.32
N ALA A 26 -8.94 4.71 14.00
CA ALA A 26 -10.32 4.34 14.32
C ALA A 26 -11.27 4.49 13.10
N ARG A 27 -12.50 3.96 13.20
CA ARG A 27 -13.54 4.23 12.18
C ARG A 27 -13.83 5.73 12.12
N GLY A 28 -14.07 6.27 10.92
CA GLY A 28 -14.33 7.70 10.72
C GLY A 28 -13.11 8.61 10.83
N SER A 29 -11.89 8.08 11.05
CA SER A 29 -10.70 8.93 11.20
C SER A 29 -10.11 9.49 9.89
N GLY A 30 -10.63 9.07 8.74
CA GLY A 30 -10.16 9.51 7.41
C GLY A 30 -9.23 8.53 6.69
N LYS A 31 -9.02 7.30 7.21
CA LYS A 31 -8.18 6.28 6.56
C LYS A 31 -8.55 6.00 5.10
N SER A 32 -9.84 5.74 4.84
CA SER A 32 -10.33 5.41 3.49
C SER A 32 -10.13 6.58 2.53
N TRP A 33 -10.26 7.82 3.01
CA TRP A 33 -9.98 9.01 2.22
C TRP A 33 -8.49 9.13 1.88
N LEU A 34 -7.61 8.93 2.86
CA LEU A 34 -6.17 8.93 2.62
C LEU A 34 -5.75 7.78 1.69
N SER A 35 -6.32 6.58 1.82
CA SER A 35 -6.01 5.45 0.93
C SER A 35 -6.47 5.71 -0.50
N MET A 36 -7.66 6.28 -0.69
CA MET A 36 -8.14 6.70 -2.02
C MET A 36 -7.23 7.76 -2.64
N TYR A 37 -6.79 8.75 -1.87
CA TYR A 37 -5.82 9.75 -2.34
C TYR A 37 -4.52 9.08 -2.80
N ILE A 38 -3.96 8.21 -1.96
CA ILE A 38 -2.71 7.51 -2.25
C ILE A 38 -2.88 6.63 -3.50
N ALA A 39 -3.97 5.86 -3.60
CA ALA A 39 -4.25 5.02 -4.75
C ALA A 39 -4.37 5.82 -6.06
N LEU A 40 -5.06 6.98 -6.04
CA LEU A 40 -5.12 7.89 -7.18
C LEU A 40 -3.73 8.42 -7.56
N LYS A 41 -2.92 8.83 -6.57
CA LYS A 41 -1.56 9.31 -6.84
C LYS A 41 -0.65 8.22 -7.37
N LEU A 42 -0.74 7.01 -6.82
CA LEU A 42 -0.01 5.83 -7.30
C LEU A 42 -0.37 5.53 -8.75
N ALA A 43 -1.67 5.46 -9.09
CA ALA A 43 -2.12 5.20 -10.45
C ALA A 43 -1.70 6.29 -11.45
N HIS A 44 -1.45 7.51 -10.97
CA HIS A 44 -0.88 8.61 -11.75
C HIS A 44 0.66 8.68 -11.71
N LEU A 45 1.36 7.78 -11.03
CA LEU A 45 2.81 7.67 -11.19
C LEU A 45 3.10 7.08 -12.57
N GLY A 46 3.92 7.79 -13.35
CA GLY A 46 4.04 7.63 -14.81
C GLY A 46 3.27 8.73 -15.55
N ASP A 47 3.74 9.13 -16.73
CA ASP A 47 3.05 10.09 -17.61
C ASP A 47 2.42 9.37 -18.83
N ASP A 48 1.81 10.10 -19.76
CA ASP A 48 1.17 9.52 -20.97
C ASP A 48 2.17 8.78 -21.89
N THR A 49 3.48 8.87 -21.64
CA THR A 49 4.56 8.13 -22.33
C THR A 49 5.15 7.00 -21.48
N GLN A 50 4.93 7.03 -20.17
CA GLN A 50 5.37 6.04 -19.20
C GLN A 50 4.20 5.18 -18.72
N VAL A 51 4.54 4.06 -18.13
CA VAL A 51 3.54 3.11 -17.68
C VAL A 51 3.02 3.52 -16.32
N GLN A 52 1.70 3.56 -16.20
CA GLN A 52 1.03 3.81 -14.93
C GLN A 52 1.19 2.64 -13.96
N THR A 53 1.21 2.93 -12.67
CA THR A 53 1.21 1.90 -11.62
C THR A 53 0.04 0.94 -11.79
N GLN A 54 0.33 -0.35 -11.65
CA GLN A 54 -0.64 -1.44 -11.73
C GLN A 54 -1.26 -1.69 -10.35
N ILE A 55 -2.58 -1.75 -10.28
CA ILE A 55 -3.34 -1.80 -9.03
C ILE A 55 -4.07 -3.14 -8.90
N PHE A 56 -3.92 -3.75 -7.73
CA PHE A 56 -4.70 -4.88 -7.23
C PHE A 56 -5.42 -4.43 -5.95
N ILE A 57 -6.62 -4.94 -5.72
CA ILE A 57 -7.45 -4.55 -4.59
C ILE A 57 -7.89 -5.80 -3.83
N ILE A 58 -7.77 -5.74 -2.50
CA ILE A 58 -8.46 -6.65 -1.60
C ILE A 58 -9.37 -5.79 -0.73
N ASP A 59 -10.68 -6.02 -0.80
CA ASP A 59 -11.68 -5.37 0.05
C ASP A 59 -12.71 -6.41 0.49
N PHE A 60 -12.41 -7.07 1.62
CA PHE A 60 -13.25 -8.14 2.18
C PHE A 60 -14.63 -7.65 2.62
N LYS A 61 -14.80 -6.35 2.85
CA LYS A 61 -16.09 -5.76 3.22
C LYS A 61 -16.95 -5.39 2.02
N GLN A 62 -16.39 -5.45 0.81
CA GLN A 62 -17.05 -5.05 -0.43
C GLN A 62 -17.65 -3.63 -0.34
N SER A 63 -16.82 -2.69 0.11
CA SER A 63 -17.17 -1.27 0.25
C SER A 63 -17.22 -0.56 -1.11
N ASP A 64 -17.25 0.78 -1.12
CA ASP A 64 -17.16 1.54 -2.37
C ASP A 64 -15.85 1.28 -3.14
N ILE A 65 -14.75 0.93 -2.46
CA ILE A 65 -13.49 0.58 -3.12
C ILE A 65 -13.64 -0.69 -3.98
N PHE A 66 -14.41 -1.68 -3.52
CA PHE A 66 -14.69 -2.90 -4.30
C PHE A 66 -15.39 -2.62 -5.63
N LYS A 67 -16.18 -1.54 -5.73
CA LYS A 67 -16.85 -1.15 -6.99
C LYS A 67 -15.87 -0.74 -8.09
N LEU A 68 -14.63 -0.39 -7.73
CA LEU A 68 -13.56 -0.06 -8.68
C LEU A 68 -13.14 -1.25 -9.55
N LYS A 69 -13.58 -2.48 -9.23
CA LYS A 69 -13.44 -3.64 -10.12
C LYS A 69 -13.95 -3.40 -11.53
N LYS A 70 -14.90 -2.47 -11.73
CA LYS A 70 -15.39 -2.08 -13.05
C LYS A 70 -14.30 -1.51 -13.97
N PHE A 71 -13.23 -0.96 -13.39
CA PHE A 71 -12.13 -0.31 -14.12
C PHE A 71 -10.85 -1.14 -14.13
N LEU A 72 -10.83 -2.30 -13.48
CA LEU A 72 -9.65 -3.15 -13.36
C LEU A 72 -9.83 -4.45 -14.16
N PRO A 73 -8.74 -5.02 -14.70
CA PRO A 73 -8.78 -6.34 -15.30
C PRO A 73 -9.33 -7.41 -14.35
N ASP A 74 -9.91 -8.47 -14.93
CA ASP A 74 -10.43 -9.59 -14.17
C ASP A 74 -9.36 -10.24 -13.27
N GLY A 75 -9.79 -10.67 -12.09
CA GLY A 75 -8.91 -11.28 -11.08
C GLY A 75 -7.96 -10.31 -10.41
N ARG A 76 -8.22 -8.99 -10.43
CA ARG A 76 -7.47 -7.98 -9.66
C ARG A 76 -8.16 -7.46 -8.41
N VAL A 77 -9.45 -7.74 -8.24
CA VAL A 77 -10.23 -7.28 -7.08
C VAL A 77 -10.83 -8.48 -6.37
N ALA A 78 -10.54 -8.61 -5.07
CA ALA A 78 -11.04 -9.69 -4.23
C ALA A 78 -11.96 -9.18 -3.12
N GLY A 79 -13.07 -9.88 -2.92
CA GLY A 79 -14.08 -9.65 -1.87
C GLY A 79 -14.46 -10.91 -1.09
N THR A 80 -13.95 -12.08 -1.47
CA THR A 80 -14.10 -13.35 -0.74
C THR A 80 -12.75 -13.91 -0.31
N LYS A 81 -12.75 -14.93 0.58
CA LYS A 81 -11.51 -15.57 1.04
C LYS A 81 -10.77 -16.24 -0.13
N GLU A 82 -11.52 -16.90 -1.00
CA GLU A 82 -11.01 -17.61 -2.16
C GLU A 82 -10.36 -16.63 -3.15
N GLU A 83 -11.07 -15.55 -3.50
CA GLU A 83 -10.56 -14.50 -4.38
C GLU A 83 -9.31 -13.82 -3.79
N ILE A 84 -9.23 -13.67 -2.47
CA ILE A 84 -8.06 -13.10 -1.79
C ILE A 84 -6.81 -13.94 -2.07
N PHE A 85 -6.90 -15.26 -1.93
CA PHE A 85 -5.77 -16.14 -2.22
C PHE A 85 -5.40 -16.08 -3.70
N GLU A 86 -6.39 -16.08 -4.60
CA GLU A 86 -6.14 -15.96 -6.05
C GLU A 86 -5.42 -14.65 -6.41
N VAL A 87 -5.86 -13.51 -5.85
CA VAL A 87 -5.23 -12.20 -6.05
C VAL A 87 -3.80 -12.18 -5.49
N LEU A 88 -3.58 -12.68 -4.26
CA LEU A 88 -2.26 -12.71 -3.64
C LEU A 88 -1.29 -13.59 -4.43
N GLU A 89 -1.74 -14.76 -4.89
CA GLU A 89 -0.91 -15.67 -5.68
C GLU A 89 -0.58 -15.12 -7.05
N LYS A 90 -1.55 -14.52 -7.74
CA LYS A 90 -1.32 -13.81 -8.99
C LYS A 90 -0.30 -12.68 -8.79
N PHE A 91 -0.46 -11.86 -7.75
CA PHE A 91 0.44 -10.75 -7.45
C PHE A 91 1.89 -11.23 -7.19
N VAL A 92 2.06 -12.31 -6.41
CA VAL A 92 3.37 -12.93 -6.17
C VAL A 92 3.96 -13.56 -7.43
N SER A 93 3.13 -14.19 -8.29
CA SER A 93 3.60 -14.74 -9.57
C SER A 93 4.19 -13.66 -10.47
N LEU A 94 3.46 -12.56 -10.66
CA LEU A 94 3.89 -11.41 -11.44
C LEU A 94 5.21 -10.82 -10.89
N MET A 95 5.35 -10.74 -9.57
CA MET A 95 6.59 -10.30 -8.92
C MET A 95 7.76 -11.24 -9.26
N LYS A 96 7.55 -12.56 -9.23
CA LYS A 96 8.56 -13.56 -9.56
C LYS A 96 8.94 -13.54 -11.04
N GLU A 97 7.98 -13.33 -11.92
CA GLU A 97 8.21 -13.18 -13.36
C GLU A 97 9.08 -11.95 -13.66
N ARG A 98 8.76 -10.80 -13.05
CA ARG A 98 9.62 -9.61 -13.16
C ARG A 98 11.00 -9.85 -12.58
N ALA A 99 11.10 -10.50 -11.42
CA ALA A 99 12.37 -10.82 -10.79
C ALA A 99 13.26 -11.69 -11.71
N LYS A 100 12.66 -12.71 -12.34
CA LYS A 100 13.33 -13.56 -13.33
C LYS A 100 13.81 -12.72 -14.52
N PHE A 101 12.94 -11.89 -15.09
CA PHE A 101 13.28 -11.04 -16.22
C PHE A 101 14.47 -10.11 -15.92
N ILE A 102 14.47 -9.41 -14.77
CA ILE A 102 15.58 -8.53 -14.38
C ILE A 102 16.87 -9.34 -14.20
N THR A 103 16.78 -10.51 -13.57
CA THR A 103 17.96 -11.38 -13.34
C THR A 103 18.60 -11.84 -14.65
N GLU A 104 17.79 -12.11 -15.67
CA GLU A 104 18.24 -12.62 -16.97
C GLU A 104 18.71 -11.51 -17.93
N ASN A 105 18.19 -10.28 -17.80
CA ASN A 105 18.33 -9.24 -18.83
C ASN A 105 18.96 -7.92 -18.36
N ALA A 106 19.21 -7.74 -17.06
CA ALA A 106 19.75 -6.50 -16.52
C ALA A 106 21.14 -6.66 -15.88
N GLU A 107 21.88 -5.55 -15.80
CA GLU A 107 23.20 -5.53 -15.17
C GLU A 107 23.14 -5.84 -13.67
N PHE A 108 24.24 -6.35 -13.12
CA PHE A 108 24.37 -6.64 -11.69
C PHE A 108 24.03 -5.41 -10.84
N GLY A 109 23.19 -5.60 -9.82
CA GLY A 109 22.73 -4.54 -8.93
C GLY A 109 21.53 -3.75 -9.45
N SER A 110 21.01 -4.06 -10.65
CA SER A 110 19.79 -3.44 -11.17
C SER A 110 18.57 -3.76 -10.31
N THR A 111 17.73 -2.75 -10.12
CA THR A 111 16.41 -2.86 -9.50
C THR A 111 15.35 -2.49 -10.52
N ALA A 112 14.10 -2.89 -10.31
CA ALA A 112 13.00 -2.43 -11.16
C ALA A 112 12.93 -0.89 -11.23
N SER A 113 13.16 -0.23 -10.09
CA SER A 113 13.21 1.24 -10.01
C SER A 113 14.31 1.86 -10.86
N SER A 114 15.53 1.30 -10.83
CA SER A 114 16.66 1.81 -11.65
C SER A 114 16.46 1.59 -13.15
N LEU A 115 15.66 0.59 -13.53
CA LEU A 115 15.28 0.28 -14.91
C LEU A 115 14.03 1.03 -15.39
N GLY A 116 13.49 1.94 -14.57
CA GLY A 116 12.29 2.72 -14.91
C GLY A 116 10.99 1.91 -14.98
N MET A 117 10.96 0.71 -14.39
CA MET A 117 9.79 -0.17 -14.42
C MET A 117 8.64 0.35 -13.55
N PRO A 118 7.38 0.17 -13.98
CA PRO A 118 6.22 0.63 -13.23
C PRO A 118 6.02 -0.13 -11.93
N LEU A 119 5.40 0.55 -10.97
CA LEU A 119 5.01 -0.05 -9.70
C LEU A 119 3.81 -1.00 -9.88
N TYR A 120 3.73 -1.99 -9.01
CA TYR A 120 2.56 -2.81 -8.74
C TYR A 120 2.18 -2.62 -7.28
N TYR A 121 0.92 -2.28 -7.01
CA TYR A 121 0.44 -2.06 -5.65
C TYR A 121 -0.75 -2.95 -5.32
N LEU A 122 -0.64 -3.61 -4.17
CA LEU A 122 -1.73 -4.30 -3.52
C LEU A 122 -2.40 -3.34 -2.52
N TRP A 123 -3.54 -2.78 -2.91
CA TRP A 123 -4.40 -2.00 -2.03
C TRP A 123 -5.26 -2.94 -1.21
N TYR A 124 -4.82 -3.20 0.02
CA TYR A 124 -5.47 -4.12 0.94
C TYR A 124 -6.28 -3.33 1.97
N ASP A 125 -7.57 -3.11 1.70
CA ASP A 125 -8.48 -2.50 2.66
C ASP A 125 -8.95 -3.51 3.71
N GLU A 126 -8.97 -3.06 4.96
CA GLU A 126 -9.37 -3.83 6.13
C GLU A 126 -8.68 -5.20 6.26
N PHE A 127 -7.34 -5.19 6.22
CA PHE A 127 -6.50 -6.36 6.43
C PHE A 127 -6.91 -7.19 7.67
N GLY A 128 -7.22 -6.49 8.77
CA GLY A 128 -7.55 -7.10 10.06
C GLY A 128 -8.89 -7.84 10.11
N ALA A 129 -9.76 -7.69 9.10
CA ALA A 129 -11.02 -8.43 9.04
C ALA A 129 -10.87 -9.82 8.40
N VAL A 130 -9.79 -10.07 7.66
CA VAL A 130 -9.55 -11.35 6.98
C VAL A 130 -8.96 -12.37 7.93
N THR A 131 -7.93 -12.00 8.72
CA THR A 131 -7.22 -12.92 9.61
C THR A 131 -8.12 -13.77 10.52
N PRO A 132 -9.21 -13.25 11.13
CA PRO A 132 -10.10 -14.04 11.97
C PRO A 132 -10.94 -15.09 11.23
N THR A 133 -11.05 -15.00 9.90
CA THR A 133 -11.86 -15.92 9.08
C THR A 133 -11.04 -17.08 8.51
N LEU A 134 -9.71 -17.01 8.62
CA LEU A 134 -8.79 -18.01 8.09
C LEU A 134 -8.57 -19.14 9.10
N ASP A 135 -8.55 -20.38 8.62
CA ASP A 135 -8.05 -21.50 9.40
C ASP A 135 -6.52 -21.45 9.58
N THR A 136 -5.94 -22.35 10.38
CA THR A 136 -4.50 -22.37 10.65
C THR A 136 -3.63 -22.52 9.39
N LYS A 137 -4.05 -23.32 8.41
CA LYS A 137 -3.30 -23.51 7.16
C LYS A 137 -3.45 -22.31 6.24
N GLU A 138 -4.67 -21.79 6.13
CA GLU A 138 -5.00 -20.59 5.36
C GLU A 138 -4.24 -19.38 5.88
N LYS A 139 -4.23 -19.16 7.20
CA LYS A 139 -3.49 -18.08 7.83
C LYS A 139 -2.00 -18.17 7.54
N LYS A 140 -1.41 -19.37 7.67
CA LYS A 140 0.00 -19.59 7.35
C LYS A 140 0.31 -19.24 5.89
N ARG A 141 -0.51 -19.71 4.94
CA ARG A 141 -0.36 -19.40 3.50
C ARG A 141 -0.50 -17.91 3.23
N HIS A 142 -1.48 -17.25 3.85
CA HIS A 142 -1.72 -15.81 3.72
C HIS A 142 -0.53 -15.00 4.22
N ASP A 143 -0.04 -15.29 5.42
CA ASP A 143 1.14 -14.66 6.02
C ASP A 143 2.40 -14.88 5.16
N GLU A 144 2.59 -16.07 4.59
CA GLU A 144 3.72 -16.40 3.71
C GLU A 144 3.71 -15.63 2.38
N LEU A 145 2.54 -15.42 1.78
CA LEU A 145 2.39 -14.64 0.55
C LEU A 145 2.69 -13.16 0.82
N LEU A 146 2.17 -12.60 1.90
CA LEU A 146 2.42 -11.21 2.29
C LEU A 146 3.86 -10.97 2.68
N ALA A 147 4.49 -11.91 3.39
CA ALA A 147 5.90 -11.84 3.73
C ALA A 147 6.77 -11.79 2.47
N GLN A 148 6.47 -12.61 1.45
CA GLN A 148 7.19 -12.56 0.17
C GLN A 148 7.08 -11.18 -0.47
N ILE A 149 5.89 -10.60 -0.54
CA ILE A 149 5.68 -9.27 -1.13
C ILE A 149 6.41 -8.20 -0.31
N ALA A 150 6.23 -8.17 1.01
CA ALA A 150 6.79 -7.14 1.87
C ALA A 150 8.32 -7.14 1.86
N LEU A 151 8.94 -8.32 1.87
CA LEU A 151 10.41 -8.49 1.95
C LEU A 151 11.10 -8.34 0.60
N LEU A 152 10.53 -8.89 -0.48
CA LEU A 152 11.19 -8.94 -1.79
C LEU A 152 10.70 -7.82 -2.73
N GLY A 153 9.49 -7.32 -2.51
CA GLY A 153 8.79 -6.47 -3.46
C GLY A 153 9.49 -5.15 -3.77
N ARG A 154 10.24 -4.59 -2.81
CA ARG A 154 11.01 -3.34 -3.02
C ARG A 154 11.98 -3.42 -4.20
N GLN A 155 12.70 -4.53 -4.37
CA GLN A 155 13.65 -4.70 -5.47
C GLN A 155 12.95 -4.75 -6.84
N TYR A 156 11.70 -5.21 -6.85
CA TYR A 156 10.93 -5.50 -8.06
C TYR A 156 9.76 -4.53 -8.29
N ASN A 157 9.66 -3.46 -7.50
CA ASN A 157 8.58 -2.48 -7.58
C ASN A 157 7.17 -3.06 -7.27
N PHE A 158 7.07 -4.00 -6.33
CA PHE A 158 5.80 -4.53 -5.79
C PHE A 158 5.59 -4.05 -4.34
N GLY A 159 4.51 -3.32 -4.07
CA GLY A 159 4.23 -2.69 -2.78
C GLY A 159 2.87 -3.07 -2.20
N ILE A 160 2.76 -2.94 -0.87
CA ILE A 160 1.51 -3.09 -0.14
C ILE A 160 1.04 -1.73 0.38
N LEU A 161 -0.20 -1.37 0.10
CA LEU A 161 -0.93 -0.32 0.81
C LEU A 161 -1.95 -1.00 1.73
N ALA A 162 -1.58 -1.20 2.99
CA ALA A 162 -2.41 -1.88 3.99
C ALA A 162 -3.22 -0.87 4.80
N ILE A 163 -4.53 -1.10 4.91
CA ILE A 163 -5.42 -0.28 5.74
C ILE A 163 -5.97 -1.13 6.87
N MET A 164 -5.89 -0.61 8.09
CA MET A 164 -6.19 -1.34 9.30
C MET A 164 -6.96 -0.49 10.31
N GLN A 165 -7.87 -1.12 11.07
CA GLN A 165 -8.36 -0.51 12.29
C GLN A 165 -7.27 -0.61 13.38
N GLN A 166 -7.19 0.41 14.23
CA GLN A 166 -6.23 0.45 15.34
C GLN A 166 -6.21 -0.84 16.19
N ALA A 167 -7.39 -1.41 16.49
CA ALA A 167 -7.52 -2.63 17.29
C ALA A 167 -6.91 -3.87 16.64
N SER A 168 -6.83 -3.87 15.30
CA SER A 168 -6.29 -4.99 14.53
C SER A 168 -4.78 -4.89 14.38
N VAL A 169 -4.13 -3.74 14.62
CA VAL A 169 -2.68 -3.60 14.40
C VAL A 169 -1.87 -4.58 15.24
N GLY A 170 -2.22 -4.74 16.51
CA GLY A 170 -1.57 -5.70 17.42
C GLY A 170 -1.79 -7.17 17.02
N ASN A 171 -2.97 -7.51 16.49
CA ASN A 171 -3.44 -8.90 16.31
C ASN A 171 -3.60 -9.31 14.84
N SER A 172 -3.08 -8.51 13.91
CA SER A 172 -3.32 -8.66 12.48
C SER A 172 -2.74 -9.92 11.85
N GLY A 173 -1.79 -10.57 12.50
CA GLY A 173 -0.99 -11.62 11.86
C GLY A 173 0.25 -11.08 11.15
N LEU A 174 0.37 -9.74 11.00
CA LEU A 174 1.64 -9.12 10.62
C LEU A 174 2.64 -9.36 11.76
N ASN A 175 3.51 -10.35 11.58
CA ASN A 175 4.64 -10.55 12.48
C ASN A 175 5.54 -9.30 12.47
N SER A 176 6.41 -9.18 13.47
CA SER A 176 7.34 -8.05 13.60
C SER A 176 8.14 -7.80 12.33
N ASN A 177 8.58 -8.87 11.66
CA ASN A 177 9.42 -8.79 10.46
C ASN A 177 8.70 -8.11 9.29
N ILE A 178 7.40 -8.36 9.11
CA ILE A 178 6.59 -7.69 8.08
C ILE A 178 6.33 -6.24 8.47
N LYS A 179 6.05 -5.97 9.76
CA LYS A 179 5.82 -4.60 10.26
C LYS A 179 7.02 -3.68 9.99
N GLU A 180 8.23 -4.20 10.15
CA GLU A 180 9.47 -3.47 9.85
C GLU A 180 9.66 -3.13 8.36
N GLN A 181 8.94 -3.79 7.44
CA GLN A 181 9.01 -3.49 6.01
C GLN A 181 8.14 -2.29 5.60
N PHE A 182 7.28 -1.79 6.49
CA PHE A 182 6.44 -0.61 6.21
C PHE A 182 7.25 0.67 6.41
N GLY A 183 7.80 1.20 5.32
CA GLY A 183 8.56 2.44 5.33
C GLY A 183 7.68 3.68 5.55
N LEU A 184 6.40 3.64 5.17
CA LEU A 184 5.41 4.66 5.50
C LEU A 184 4.39 4.10 6.49
N ILE A 185 4.25 4.72 7.66
CA ILE A 185 3.25 4.35 8.66
C ILE A 185 2.46 5.60 9.04
N CYS A 186 1.15 5.55 8.94
CA CYS A 186 0.23 6.63 9.33
C CYS A 186 -0.77 6.11 10.36
N HIS A 187 -1.02 6.88 11.41
CA HIS A 187 -2.14 6.68 12.33
C HIS A 187 -3.09 7.87 12.26
N MET A 188 -4.27 7.65 11.70
CA MET A 188 -5.28 8.68 11.46
C MET A 188 -6.19 8.86 12.68
N GLY A 189 -6.45 10.12 13.03
CA GLY A 189 -7.34 10.55 14.10
C GLY A 189 -6.75 10.45 15.51
N GLN A 190 -7.52 10.95 16.48
CA GLN A 190 -7.18 10.84 17.90
C GLN A 190 -7.26 9.40 18.38
N ALA A 191 -6.25 8.97 19.13
CA ALA A 191 -6.22 7.69 19.81
C ALA A 191 -5.53 7.81 21.18
N HIS A 192 -5.66 6.76 22.00
CA HIS A 192 -4.86 6.67 23.23
C HIS A 192 -3.41 6.32 22.90
N LYS A 193 -2.47 6.72 23.75
CA LYS A 193 -1.02 6.46 23.58
C LYS A 193 -0.72 4.97 23.29
N VAL A 194 -1.46 4.05 23.89
CA VAL A 194 -1.33 2.59 23.65
C VAL A 194 -1.59 2.23 22.19
N ALA A 195 -2.64 2.79 21.56
CA ALA A 195 -2.97 2.51 20.17
C ALA A 195 -1.93 3.09 19.19
N TYR A 196 -1.39 4.28 19.50
CA TYR A 196 -0.28 4.85 18.75
C TYR A 196 0.98 3.98 18.87
N LYS A 197 1.32 3.52 20.08
CA LYS A 197 2.46 2.62 20.31
C LYS A 197 2.33 1.27 19.62
N GLN A 198 1.11 0.72 19.54
CA GLN A 198 0.85 -0.48 18.73
C GLN A 198 1.09 -0.26 17.24
N THR A 199 0.95 0.97 16.76
CA THR A 199 1.12 1.34 15.35
C THR A 199 2.57 1.68 15.01
N PHE A 200 3.21 2.54 15.79
CA PHE A 200 4.55 3.05 15.52
C PHE A 200 5.67 2.30 16.26
N GLY A 201 5.33 1.52 17.27
CA GLY A 201 6.27 0.85 18.18
C GLY A 201 6.37 1.53 19.54
N GLU A 202 6.81 0.76 20.54
CA GLU A 202 6.84 1.18 21.96
C GLU A 202 7.82 2.32 22.25
N GLY A 203 8.89 2.43 21.45
CA GLY A 203 9.95 3.43 21.61
C GLY A 203 9.68 4.77 20.93
N VAL A 204 8.48 4.98 20.37
CA VAL A 204 8.14 6.21 19.65
C VAL A 204 7.49 7.23 20.56
N GLU A 205 8.04 8.45 20.54
CA GLU A 205 7.50 9.60 21.25
C GLU A 205 6.22 10.09 20.55
N ILE A 206 5.12 10.12 21.31
CA ILE A 206 3.82 10.57 20.83
C ILE A 206 3.58 12.01 21.32
N PRO A 207 3.45 13.00 20.43
CA PRO A 207 3.22 14.38 20.83
C PRO A 207 1.87 14.52 21.53
N ASP A 208 1.80 15.41 22.52
CA ASP A 208 0.54 15.76 23.19
C ASP A 208 -0.25 16.75 22.33
N ILE A 209 -1.01 16.21 21.39
CA ILE A 209 -1.82 16.97 20.45
C ILE A 209 -3.20 16.33 20.32
N ARG A 210 -4.21 17.19 20.12
CA ARG A 210 -5.55 16.78 19.74
C ARG A 210 -5.67 16.75 18.21
N LEU A 211 -6.01 15.58 17.68
CA LEU A 211 -6.22 15.36 16.25
C LEU A 211 -7.71 15.21 15.92
N GLU A 212 -8.12 15.81 14.80
CA GLU A 212 -9.46 15.66 14.25
C GLU A 212 -9.51 14.59 13.15
N ALA A 213 -10.70 14.30 12.64
CA ALA A 213 -10.85 13.44 11.47
C ALA A 213 -10.11 14.05 10.27
N GLY A 214 -9.37 13.22 9.53
CA GLY A 214 -8.51 13.69 8.44
C GLY A 214 -7.14 14.19 8.89
N GLN A 215 -6.86 14.32 10.20
CA GLN A 215 -5.51 14.57 10.72
C GLN A 215 -4.89 13.27 11.23
N GLY A 216 -3.57 13.21 11.33
CA GLY A 216 -2.87 12.02 11.77
C GLY A 216 -1.43 12.25 12.19
N LEU A 217 -0.82 11.17 12.69
CA LEU A 217 0.61 11.06 12.93
C LEU A 217 1.22 10.17 11.84
N LEU A 218 2.43 10.50 11.41
CA LEU A 218 3.12 9.83 10.32
C LEU A 218 4.59 9.57 10.68
N GLN A 219 5.06 8.38 10.33
CA GLN A 219 6.46 8.02 10.31
C GLN A 219 6.82 7.61 8.87
N LEU A 220 7.85 8.25 8.31
CA LEU A 220 8.39 7.90 7.00
C LEU A 220 9.88 7.61 7.16
N GLN A 221 10.28 6.38 6.84
CA GLN A 221 11.65 5.92 7.00
C GLN A 221 12.63 6.79 6.19
N GLY A 222 13.70 7.22 6.85
CA GLY A 222 14.71 8.12 6.28
C GLY A 222 14.33 9.60 6.25
N ILE A 223 13.09 9.96 6.61
CA ILE A 223 12.61 11.36 6.67
C ILE A 223 12.23 11.75 8.10
N THR A 224 11.45 10.93 8.78
CA THR A 224 11.11 11.15 10.18
C THR A 224 12.28 10.73 11.07
N ARG A 225 12.65 11.57 12.04
CA ARG A 225 13.70 11.26 13.01
C ARG A 225 13.34 9.99 13.78
N ASN A 226 14.30 9.08 13.95
CA ASN A 226 14.10 7.84 14.70
C ASN A 226 13.47 8.11 16.07
N GLY A 227 12.45 7.32 16.40
CA GLY A 227 11.70 7.45 17.66
C GLY A 227 10.70 8.61 17.71
N THR A 228 10.42 9.28 16.58
CA THR A 228 9.45 10.39 16.52
C THR A 228 8.40 10.18 15.44
N VAL A 229 7.35 11.00 15.47
CA VAL A 229 6.31 11.08 14.43
C VAL A 229 6.12 12.53 14.00
N GLN A 230 5.61 12.72 12.79
CA GLN A 230 5.20 14.03 12.27
C GLN A 230 3.69 14.13 12.24
N ILE A 231 3.16 15.30 12.59
CA ILE A 231 1.74 15.59 12.44
C ILE A 231 1.46 15.94 10.98
N PHE A 232 0.36 15.44 10.44
CA PHE A 232 -0.07 15.80 9.10
C PHE A 232 -1.59 15.88 8.99
N SER A 233 -2.06 16.57 7.95
CA SER A 233 -3.45 16.54 7.50
C SER A 233 -3.50 15.80 6.17
N ALA A 234 -4.43 14.85 6.04
CA ALA A 234 -4.69 14.16 4.79
C ALA A 234 -5.18 15.15 3.74
N PRO A 235 -4.80 14.95 2.46
CA PRO A 235 -5.32 15.77 1.37
C PRO A 235 -6.84 15.69 1.27
N ASP A 236 -7.46 16.85 1.06
CA ASP A 236 -8.89 16.94 0.87
C ASP A 236 -9.29 16.49 -0.54
N LEU A 237 -10.20 15.52 -0.64
CA LEU A 237 -10.79 15.07 -1.90
C LEU A 237 -12.22 15.60 -2.10
N THR A 238 -12.69 16.46 -1.20
CA THR A 238 -14.05 16.99 -1.21
C THR A 238 -14.24 17.78 -2.50
N GLY A 239 -15.39 17.58 -3.15
CA GLY A 239 -15.70 18.19 -4.43
C GLY A 239 -15.07 17.51 -5.64
N LEU A 240 -14.27 16.45 -5.46
CA LEU A 240 -13.84 15.60 -6.57
C LEU A 240 -14.89 14.54 -6.90
N ASN A 241 -15.17 14.34 -8.19
CA ASN A 241 -15.86 13.14 -8.66
C ASN A 241 -14.88 11.97 -8.64
N LEU A 242 -14.77 11.29 -7.49
CA LEU A 242 -13.82 10.19 -7.31
C LEU A 242 -14.01 9.07 -8.33
N TRP A 243 -15.24 8.79 -8.74
CA TRP A 243 -15.54 7.76 -9.73
C TRP A 243 -14.88 8.06 -11.08
N GLU A 244 -15.09 9.26 -11.62
CA GLU A 244 -14.43 9.71 -12.86
C GLU A 244 -12.90 9.78 -12.72
N LYS A 245 -12.40 10.17 -11.54
CA LYS A 245 -10.95 10.19 -11.29
C LYS A 245 -10.36 8.79 -11.34
N PHE A 246 -11.01 7.80 -10.72
CA PHE A 246 -10.56 6.41 -10.77
C PHE A 246 -10.73 5.80 -12.14
N GLU A 247 -11.83 6.07 -12.85
CA GLU A 247 -12.05 5.62 -14.23
C GLU A 247 -10.89 6.05 -15.13
N LYS A 248 -10.51 7.34 -15.06
CA LYS A 248 -9.37 7.86 -15.82
C LYS A 248 -8.03 7.30 -15.34
N ALA A 249 -7.82 7.19 -14.03
CA ALA A 249 -6.54 6.73 -13.49
C ALA A 249 -6.29 5.23 -13.72
N PHE A 250 -7.34 4.42 -13.84
CA PHE A 250 -7.25 2.98 -14.03
C PHE A 250 -7.43 2.55 -15.50
N SER A 251 -7.42 3.49 -16.45
CA SER A 251 -7.65 3.16 -17.87
C SER A 251 -6.52 2.32 -18.50
N ASN A 252 -5.28 2.40 -17.99
CA ASN A 252 -4.10 1.76 -18.57
C ASN A 252 -3.56 0.58 -17.74
N GLN A 253 -4.46 -0.25 -17.23
CA GLN A 253 -4.12 -1.40 -16.38
C GLN A 253 -3.86 -2.66 -17.23
N ASN A 254 -2.67 -3.25 -17.16
CA ASN A 254 -2.24 -4.40 -17.97
C ASN A 254 -1.24 -5.28 -17.19
N ASP A 255 -1.48 -6.60 -17.16
CA ASP A 255 -0.61 -7.55 -16.45
C ASP A 255 0.68 -7.85 -17.22
N ASN A 256 0.66 -8.02 -18.55
CA ASN A 256 1.82 -8.54 -19.29
C ASN A 256 2.71 -7.45 -19.89
N GLY A 257 2.12 -6.34 -20.36
CA GLY A 257 2.84 -5.29 -21.09
C GLY A 257 3.89 -4.56 -20.26
N TYR A 258 3.86 -4.74 -18.93
CA TYR A 258 4.54 -3.88 -17.97
C TYR A 258 5.41 -4.65 -16.99
N LEU A 259 5.43 -5.99 -17.05
CA LEU A 259 6.30 -6.82 -16.23
C LEU A 259 7.76 -6.69 -16.66
N THR A 260 7.99 -6.61 -17.97
CA THR A 260 9.29 -6.72 -18.61
C THR A 260 9.73 -5.43 -19.31
N LYS A 261 8.96 -4.34 -19.17
CA LYS A 261 9.28 -3.05 -19.83
C LYS A 261 10.51 -2.42 -19.18
N ILE A 262 11.62 -2.38 -19.90
CA ILE A 262 12.78 -1.54 -19.56
C ILE A 262 12.55 -0.20 -20.26
N THR A 263 12.73 0.93 -19.57
CA THR A 263 12.76 2.22 -20.27
C THR A 263 14.04 2.28 -21.09
N GLU A 264 13.92 2.38 -22.41
CA GLU A 264 15.04 2.73 -23.32
C GLU A 264 15.53 4.16 -23.08
#